data_AF-H1KW72-F1
#
_entry.id   AF-H1KW72-F1
#
_cell.length_a   1.000
_cell.length_b   1.000
_cell.length_c   1.000
_cell.angle_alpha   90.00
_cell.angle_beta   90.00
_cell.angle_gamma   90.00
#
_symmetry.space_group_name_H-M   'P 1'
#
loop_
_entity.id
_entity.type
_entity.pdbx_description
1 polymer ?
#
loop_
_entity_poly.entity_id
_entity_poly.type
_entity_poly.pdbx_seq_one_letter_code
_entity_poly.pdbx_strand_id
1 'polypeptide(L)'
;MVLGKLYLDNRIKIDKIDLDNFYFGCIIPDINHISNLERKITHFYEGNVFEFFKPKTNAEYSFCLGYDLHIKIDNLWKYNIRLKYDIPLDENLKIYDYLDYFLEKEYNLNYDYFKSHVLGGDCNLLKYVDKNLCEEWKKRCMMNKIRPENKNNLYEKLVMEFLSIYFRM
;
A
#
# COMPACT_ATOMS: atom_id res chain seq x y z
N MET A 1 -2.64 0.16 3.36
CA MET A 1 -2.32 -0.01 4.80
C MET A 1 -3.27 -0.95 5.53
N VAL A 2 -4.60 -0.71 5.50
CA VAL A 2 -5.61 -1.61 6.11
C VAL A 2 -5.47 -3.05 5.60
N LEU A 3 -5.35 -3.24 4.28
CA LEU A 3 -5.10 -4.56 3.70
C LEU A 3 -3.82 -5.20 4.27
N GLY A 4 -2.76 -4.41 4.49
CA GLY A 4 -1.54 -4.85 5.18
C GLY A 4 -1.78 -5.41 6.57
N LYS A 5 -2.64 -4.76 7.37
CA LYS A 5 -3.03 -5.30 8.68
C LYS A 5 -3.77 -6.63 8.55
N LEU A 6 -4.76 -6.68 7.65
CA LEU A 6 -5.53 -7.89 7.38
C LEU A 6 -4.65 -9.03 6.86
N TYR A 7 -3.60 -8.72 6.09
CA TYR A 7 -2.61 -9.69 5.64
C TYR A 7 -1.85 -10.29 6.82
N LEU A 8 -1.31 -9.44 7.71
CA LEU A 8 -0.58 -9.88 8.89
C LEU A 8 -1.44 -10.75 9.80
N ASP A 9 -2.67 -10.32 10.08
CA ASP A 9 -3.61 -11.01 10.97
C ASP A 9 -4.00 -12.41 10.42
N ASN A 10 -4.00 -12.62 9.10
CA ASN A 10 -4.41 -13.88 8.47
C ASN A 10 -3.25 -14.83 8.11
N ARG A 11 -2.03 -14.34 7.88
CA ARG A 11 -0.95 -15.15 7.28
C ARG A 11 0.30 -15.32 8.14
N ILE A 12 0.51 -14.51 9.19
CA ILE A 12 1.77 -14.49 9.93
C ILE A 12 1.51 -14.50 11.45
N LYS A 13 2.15 -15.41 12.19
CA LYS A 13 2.30 -15.24 13.65
C LYS A 13 3.19 -14.01 13.87
N ILE A 14 2.59 -12.95 14.44
CA ILE A 14 3.04 -11.55 14.46
C ILE A 14 4.42 -11.34 15.13
N ASP A 15 4.94 -12.34 15.83
CA ASP A 15 6.03 -12.22 16.81
C ASP A 15 7.40 -11.79 16.25
N LYS A 16 7.57 -11.63 14.93
CA LYS A 16 8.86 -11.27 14.30
C LYS A 16 8.80 -10.18 13.22
N ILE A 17 7.65 -9.55 13.00
CA ILE A 17 7.53 -8.48 11.99
C ILE A 17 7.82 -7.13 12.63
N ASP A 18 8.74 -6.39 12.04
CA ASP A 18 8.93 -4.96 12.31
C ASP A 18 7.82 -4.18 11.59
N LEU A 19 6.81 -3.75 12.35
CA LEU A 19 5.63 -3.09 11.82
C LEU A 19 5.95 -1.74 11.16
N ASP A 20 6.91 -0.99 11.71
CA ASP A 20 7.31 0.31 11.17
C ASP A 20 7.81 0.14 9.75
N ASN A 21 8.75 -0.79 9.57
CA ASN A 21 9.34 -1.07 8.28
C ASN A 21 8.38 -1.81 7.33
N PHE A 22 7.49 -2.66 7.85
CA PHE A 22 6.45 -3.30 7.05
C PHE A 22 5.46 -2.29 6.44
N TYR A 23 4.85 -1.43 7.27
CA TYR A 23 3.90 -0.44 6.75
C TYR A 23 4.58 0.60 5.88
N PHE A 24 5.83 0.93 6.18
CA PHE A 24 6.64 1.77 5.30
C PHE A 24 6.91 1.10 3.94
N GLY A 25 7.19 -0.20 3.91
CA GLY A 25 7.24 -0.99 2.67
C GLY A 25 5.92 -0.99 1.89
N CYS A 26 4.77 -0.99 2.58
CA CYS A 26 3.45 -1.04 1.95
C CYS A 26 3.02 0.24 1.21
N ILE A 27 3.76 1.34 1.34
CA ILE A 27 3.35 2.65 0.80
C ILE A 27 4.47 3.28 -0.05
N ILE A 28 5.70 2.82 0.14
CA ILE A 28 6.85 3.39 -0.55
C ILE A 28 6.74 3.34 -2.09
N PRO A 29 6.08 2.34 -2.72
CA PRO A 29 5.91 2.36 -4.17
C PRO A 29 5.08 3.56 -4.66
N ASP A 30 4.21 4.12 -3.82
CA ASP A 30 3.34 5.26 -4.11
C ASP A 30 4.00 6.62 -3.87
N ILE A 31 5.22 6.68 -3.32
CA ILE A 31 5.95 7.94 -3.03
C ILE A 31 6.07 8.83 -4.28
N ASN A 32 6.17 8.22 -5.46
CA ASN A 32 6.29 8.94 -6.72
C ASN A 32 4.95 9.44 -7.28
N HIS A 33 3.82 8.91 -6.81
CA HIS A 33 2.50 9.35 -7.26
C HIS A 33 2.10 10.73 -6.70
N ILE A 34 2.72 11.15 -5.58
CA ILE A 34 2.33 12.36 -4.83
C ILE A 34 3.33 13.52 -5.01
N SER A 35 4.57 13.25 -5.46
CA SER A 35 5.67 14.21 -5.29
C SER A 35 6.21 14.87 -6.57
N ASN A 36 5.70 14.58 -7.77
CA ASN A 36 6.27 15.04 -9.07
C ASN A 36 7.78 14.73 -9.25
N LEU A 37 8.34 13.86 -8.41
CA LEU A 37 9.74 13.45 -8.44
C LEU A 37 9.83 12.17 -9.27
N GLU A 38 10.80 12.12 -10.18
CA GLU A 38 10.94 11.05 -11.19
C GLU A 38 10.79 9.64 -10.59
N ARG A 39 10.12 8.75 -11.33
CA ARG A 39 9.88 7.33 -10.99
C ARG A 39 11.18 6.55 -10.80
N LYS A 40 11.87 6.72 -9.68
CA LYS A 40 13.07 5.92 -9.33
C LYS A 40 12.71 4.65 -8.58
N ILE A 41 11.58 4.63 -7.90
CA ILE A 41 11.05 3.47 -7.16
C ILE A 41 9.90 2.91 -8.00
N THR A 42 10.25 2.27 -9.11
CA THR A 42 9.29 1.71 -10.05
C THR A 42 8.44 0.66 -9.36
N HIS A 43 7.13 0.68 -9.58
CA HIS A 43 6.33 -0.52 -9.43
C HIS A 43 6.98 -1.62 -10.28
N PHE A 44 7.74 -2.50 -9.64
CA PHE A 44 8.35 -3.65 -10.29
C PHE A 44 7.24 -4.67 -10.52
N TYR A 45 6.37 -4.43 -11.51
CA TYR A 45 5.23 -5.32 -11.79
C TYR A 45 5.66 -6.76 -12.11
N GLU A 46 6.94 -6.99 -12.43
CA GLU A 46 7.50 -8.27 -12.87
C GLU A 46 8.77 -8.70 -12.10
N GLY A 47 9.22 -7.94 -11.10
CA GLY A 47 10.46 -8.23 -10.36
C GLY A 47 10.21 -8.86 -8.99
N ASN A 48 11.06 -9.80 -8.59
CA ASN A 48 11.05 -10.35 -7.24
C ASN A 48 11.66 -9.33 -6.25
N VAL A 49 10.83 -8.76 -5.38
CA VAL A 49 11.22 -7.75 -4.38
C VAL A 49 12.39 -8.22 -3.51
N PHE A 50 12.37 -9.49 -3.08
CA PHE A 50 13.41 -10.04 -2.21
C PHE A 50 14.74 -10.25 -2.95
N GLU A 51 14.70 -10.56 -4.25
CA GLU A 51 15.90 -10.67 -5.07
C GLU A 51 16.52 -9.31 -5.39
N PHE A 52 15.69 -8.28 -5.55
CA PHE A 52 16.14 -6.91 -5.79
C PHE A 52 16.79 -6.28 -4.56
N PHE A 53 16.10 -6.32 -3.42
CA PHE A 53 16.58 -5.69 -2.19
C PHE A 53 17.58 -6.56 -1.40
N LYS A 54 17.50 -7.90 -1.52
CA LYS A 54 18.36 -8.87 -0.81
C LYS A 54 18.46 -8.57 0.70
N PRO A 55 17.33 -8.61 1.44
CA PRO A 55 17.30 -8.19 2.83
C PRO A 55 18.21 -9.06 3.70
N LYS A 56 18.99 -8.42 4.59
CA LYS A 56 19.95 -9.05 5.50
C LYS A 56 19.53 -8.94 6.97
N THR A 57 18.59 -8.05 7.27
CA THR A 57 18.08 -7.80 8.62
C THR A 57 16.57 -8.01 8.70
N ASN A 58 16.03 -8.16 9.92
CA ASN A 58 14.59 -8.28 10.12
C ASN A 58 13.82 -7.02 9.66
N ALA A 59 14.42 -5.84 9.81
CA ALA A 59 13.87 -4.58 9.34
C ALA A 59 13.76 -4.56 7.80
N GLU A 60 14.85 -4.90 7.10
CA GLU A 60 14.86 -5.01 5.63
C GLU A 60 13.89 -6.08 5.13
N TYR A 61 13.79 -7.21 5.84
CA TYR A 61 12.87 -8.29 5.49
C TYR A 61 11.41 -7.85 5.64
N SER A 62 11.06 -7.19 6.76
CA SER A 62 9.72 -6.67 7.01
C SER A 62 9.34 -5.60 5.98
N PHE A 63 10.29 -4.74 5.62
CA PHE A 63 10.14 -3.78 4.52
C PHE A 63 9.84 -4.48 3.18
N CYS A 64 10.62 -5.50 2.82
CA CYS A 64 10.39 -6.26 1.59
C CYS A 64 9.03 -6.95 1.56
N LEU A 65 8.57 -7.48 2.71
CA LEU A 65 7.22 -8.06 2.82
C LEU A 65 6.13 -7.02 2.54
N GLY A 66 6.24 -5.83 3.11
CA GLY A 66 5.28 -4.75 2.86
C GLY A 66 5.27 -4.31 1.40
N TYR A 67 6.46 -4.15 0.82
CA TYR A 67 6.63 -3.76 -0.58
C TYR A 67 6.03 -4.81 -1.52
N ASP A 68 6.35 -6.09 -1.31
CA ASP A 68 5.81 -7.21 -2.09
C ASP A 68 4.28 -7.28 -2.02
N LEU A 69 3.71 -7.05 -0.82
CA LEU A 69 2.27 -6.99 -0.65
C LEU A 69 1.63 -5.86 -1.46
N HIS A 70 2.23 -4.66 -1.46
CA HIS A 70 1.76 -3.53 -2.28
C HIS A 70 1.66 -3.91 -3.75
N ILE A 71 2.76 -4.43 -4.31
CA ILE A 71 2.82 -4.80 -5.74
C ILE A 71 1.80 -5.89 -6.06
N LYS A 72 1.62 -6.88 -5.18
CA LYS A 72 0.60 -7.92 -5.34
C LYS A 72 -0.81 -7.34 -5.37
N ILE A 73 -1.14 -6.45 -4.43
CA ILE A 73 -2.44 -5.78 -4.36
C ILE A 73 -2.70 -5.00 -5.66
N ASP A 74 -1.74 -4.23 -6.13
CA ASP A 74 -1.89 -3.46 -7.36
C ASP A 74 -2.05 -4.32 -8.60
N ASN A 75 -1.30 -5.42 -8.70
CA ASN A 75 -1.46 -6.38 -9.78
C ASN A 75 -2.84 -7.05 -9.73
N LEU A 76 -3.29 -7.45 -8.53
CA LEU A 76 -4.62 -8.03 -8.35
C LEU A 76 -5.71 -7.03 -8.80
N TRP A 77 -5.63 -5.79 -8.34
CA TRP A 77 -6.57 -4.73 -8.74
C TRP A 77 -6.53 -4.47 -10.24
N LYS A 78 -5.34 -4.22 -10.80
CA LYS A 78 -5.15 -3.90 -12.22
C LYS A 78 -5.74 -4.98 -13.12
N TYR A 79 -5.37 -6.25 -12.90
CA TYR A 79 -5.72 -7.33 -13.83
C TYR A 79 -7.13 -7.89 -13.58
N ASN A 80 -7.58 -7.96 -12.33
CA ASN A 80 -8.88 -8.59 -12.03
C ASN A 80 -10.04 -7.59 -11.97
N ILE A 81 -9.77 -6.31 -11.78
CA ILE A 81 -10.80 -5.28 -11.66
C ILE A 81 -10.67 -4.25 -12.77
N ARG A 82 -9.58 -3.46 -12.76
CA ARG A 82 -9.48 -2.28 -13.65
C ARG A 82 -9.55 -2.67 -15.13
N LEU A 83 -8.72 -3.62 -15.56
CA LEU A 83 -8.69 -4.07 -16.96
C LEU A 83 -9.89 -4.93 -17.33
N LYS A 84 -10.39 -5.75 -16.41
CA LYS A 84 -11.59 -6.59 -16.62
C LYS A 84 -12.83 -5.76 -16.94
N TYR A 85 -12.98 -4.62 -16.29
CA TYR A 85 -14.13 -3.72 -16.41
C TYR A 85 -13.85 -2.46 -17.24
N ASP A 86 -12.70 -2.41 -17.94
CA ASP A 86 -12.26 -1.29 -18.77
C ASP A 86 -12.36 0.08 -18.07
N ILE A 87 -11.92 0.14 -16.81
CA ILE A 87 -12.04 1.33 -15.95
C ILE A 87 -10.94 2.34 -16.34
N PRO A 88 -11.32 3.57 -16.75
CA PRO A 88 -10.38 4.66 -17.01
C PRO A 88 -9.58 5.08 -15.77
N LEU A 89 -8.41 5.68 -15.95
CA LEU A 89 -7.51 6.03 -14.83
C LEU A 89 -8.10 7.07 -13.88
N ASP A 90 -8.82 8.06 -14.38
CA ASP A 90 -9.48 9.10 -13.59
C ASP A 90 -10.62 8.51 -12.74
N GLU A 91 -11.37 7.57 -13.30
CA GLU A 91 -12.42 6.86 -12.58
C GLU A 91 -11.84 5.89 -11.54
N ASN A 92 -10.74 5.21 -11.88
CA ASN A 92 -10.01 4.33 -10.99
C ASN A 92 -9.59 5.05 -9.69
N LEU A 93 -9.13 6.31 -9.77
CA LEU A 93 -8.77 7.10 -8.58
C LEU A 93 -9.95 7.30 -7.63
N LYS A 94 -11.15 7.56 -8.15
CA LYS A 94 -12.36 7.72 -7.32
C LYS A 94 -12.75 6.42 -6.63
N ILE A 95 -12.54 5.29 -7.30
CA ILE A 95 -12.80 3.96 -6.73
C ILE A 95 -11.81 3.65 -5.60
N TYR A 96 -10.53 4.02 -5.75
CA TYR A 96 -9.53 3.91 -4.68
C TYR A 96 -9.89 4.78 -3.47
N ASP A 97 -10.32 6.03 -3.68
CA ASP A 97 -10.78 6.89 -2.58
C ASP A 97 -11.99 6.27 -1.85
N TYR A 98 -12.90 5.61 -2.60
CA TYR A 98 -14.01 4.86 -2.01
C TYR A 98 -13.56 3.58 -1.29
N LEU A 99 -12.56 2.85 -1.81
CA LEU A 99 -11.98 1.68 -1.15
C LEU A 99 -11.42 2.05 0.22
N ASP A 100 -10.69 3.16 0.33
CA ASP A 100 -10.12 3.64 1.60
C ASP A 100 -11.22 3.96 2.63
N TYR A 101 -12.31 4.59 2.19
CA TYR A 101 -13.50 4.82 3.01
C TYR A 101 -14.16 3.51 3.43
N PHE A 102 -14.40 2.60 2.48
CA PHE A 102 -15.04 1.31 2.73
C PHE A 102 -14.27 0.50 3.78
N LEU A 103 -12.95 0.40 3.62
CA LEU A 103 -12.06 -0.31 4.53
C LEU A 103 -12.04 0.30 5.93
N GLU A 104 -12.08 1.63 6.04
CA GLU A 104 -12.17 2.32 7.34
C GLU A 104 -13.44 1.90 8.08
N LYS A 105 -14.57 1.99 7.38
CA LYS A 105 -15.90 1.74 7.92
C LYS A 105 -16.09 0.28 8.30
N GLU A 106 -15.73 -0.64 7.41
CA GLU A 106 -15.98 -2.07 7.59
C GLU A 106 -15.12 -2.67 8.70
N TYR A 107 -13.87 -2.24 8.82
CA TYR A 107 -12.91 -2.81 9.78
C TYR A 107 -12.70 -1.93 11.03
N ASN A 108 -13.38 -0.79 11.12
CA ASN A 108 -13.26 0.18 12.22
C ASN A 108 -11.79 0.51 12.57
N LEU A 109 -11.01 0.88 11.56
CA LEU A 109 -9.57 1.07 11.68
C LEU A 109 -9.19 2.55 11.75
N ASN A 110 -8.35 2.88 12.73
CA ASN A 110 -7.79 4.22 12.88
C ASN A 110 -6.57 4.39 11.96
N TYR A 111 -6.66 5.29 10.97
CA TYR A 111 -5.54 5.61 10.09
C TYR A 111 -4.32 6.20 10.83
N ASP A 112 -4.51 6.83 11.98
CA ASP A 112 -3.42 7.35 12.81
C ASP A 112 -2.51 6.25 13.35
N TYR A 113 -3.05 5.04 13.60
CA TYR A 113 -2.25 3.88 13.99
C TYR A 113 -1.25 3.49 12.90
N PHE A 114 -1.69 3.48 11.64
CA PHE A 114 -0.76 3.17 10.54
C PHE A 114 0.22 4.31 10.33
N LYS A 115 -0.25 5.55 10.45
CA LYS A 115 0.57 6.75 10.28
C LYS A 115 1.78 6.77 11.20
N SER A 116 1.63 6.43 12.48
CA SER A 116 2.78 6.39 13.40
C SER A 116 3.85 5.39 12.94
N HIS A 117 3.44 4.19 12.54
CA HIS A 117 4.34 3.15 12.03
C HIS A 117 5.04 3.56 10.73
N VAL A 118 4.29 4.13 9.79
CA VAL A 118 4.83 4.66 8.54
C VAL A 118 5.91 5.72 8.79
N LEU A 119 5.65 6.64 9.72
CA LEU A 119 6.61 7.68 10.09
C LEU A 119 7.84 7.07 10.77
N GLY A 120 7.66 6.00 11.55
CA GLY A 120 8.73 5.24 12.21
C GLY A 120 9.63 4.42 11.29
N GLY A 121 9.20 4.11 10.05
CA GLY A 121 9.99 3.30 9.11
C GLY A 121 11.39 3.87 8.82
N ASP A 122 12.37 3.05 8.50
CA ASP A 122 13.75 3.52 8.35
C ASP A 122 14.07 3.90 6.89
N CYS A 123 14.23 5.20 6.63
CA CYS A 123 14.65 5.71 5.32
C CYS A 123 16.07 5.24 4.92
N ASN A 124 16.90 4.76 5.85
CA ASN A 124 18.24 4.23 5.54
C ASN A 124 18.20 2.84 4.89
N LEU A 125 17.08 2.09 4.98
CA LEU A 125 16.92 0.77 4.32
C LEU A 125 16.90 0.88 2.80
N LEU A 126 16.68 2.09 2.30
CA LEU A 126 16.44 2.37 0.90
C LEU A 126 17.73 2.76 0.21
N LYS A 127 18.69 1.84 0.05
CA LYS A 127 19.94 2.15 -0.68
C LYS A 127 19.72 2.74 -2.08
N TYR A 128 18.53 2.53 -2.65
CA TYR A 128 18.11 3.00 -3.97
C TYR A 128 17.27 4.28 -3.94
N VAL A 129 16.99 4.85 -2.76
CA VAL A 129 16.19 6.07 -2.58
C VAL A 129 17.00 7.07 -1.79
N ASP A 130 16.97 8.32 -2.24
CA ASP A 130 17.61 9.40 -1.49
C ASP A 130 16.93 9.57 -0.12
N LYS A 131 17.73 9.61 0.94
CA LYS A 131 17.22 9.72 2.31
C LYS A 131 16.44 11.02 2.53
N ASN A 132 16.92 12.15 2.00
CA ASN A 132 16.27 13.43 2.21
C ASN A 132 14.91 13.44 1.51
N LEU A 133 14.84 12.86 0.30
CA LEU A 133 13.60 12.65 -0.43
C LEU A 133 12.59 11.82 0.37
N CYS A 134 13.03 10.72 0.97
CA CYS A 134 12.20 9.87 1.81
C CYS A 134 11.61 10.64 3.00
N GLU A 135 12.46 11.36 3.73
CA GLU A 135 12.06 12.14 4.90
C GLU A 135 11.14 13.32 4.53
N GLU A 136 11.38 13.97 3.40
CA GLU A 136 10.50 15.03 2.88
C GLU A 136 9.13 14.49 2.51
N TRP A 137 9.06 13.32 1.90
CA TRP A 137 7.80 12.68 1.54
C TRP A 137 6.97 12.32 2.77
N LYS A 138 7.59 11.73 3.81
CA LYS A 138 6.89 11.39 5.06
C LYS A 138 6.15 12.58 5.67
N LYS A 139 6.72 13.79 5.54
CA LYS A 139 6.09 15.03 5.99
C LYS A 139 4.86 15.42 5.16
N ARG A 140 4.82 15.08 3.87
CA ARG A 140 3.79 15.53 2.90
C ARG A 140 2.65 14.53 2.70
N CYS A 141 2.90 13.23 2.75
CA CYS A 141 1.93 12.21 2.34
C CYS A 141 0.71 12.07 3.28
N MET A 142 0.74 12.69 4.45
CA MET A 142 -0.27 12.50 5.48
C MET A 142 -1.37 13.58 5.49
N MET A 143 -1.61 14.24 4.35
CA MET A 143 -2.74 15.14 4.21
C MET A 143 -4.01 14.32 3.96
N ASN A 144 -4.91 14.31 4.95
CA ASN A 144 -6.23 13.68 4.83
C ASN A 144 -6.95 14.28 3.61
N LYS A 145 -7.21 13.46 2.59
CA LYS A 145 -8.12 13.83 1.51
C LYS A 145 -9.55 13.79 2.04
N ILE A 146 -10.38 14.67 1.48
CA ILE A 146 -11.83 14.67 1.70
C ILE A 146 -12.37 13.37 1.13
N ARG A 147 -12.98 12.54 1.99
CA ARG A 147 -13.51 11.23 1.59
C ARG A 147 -14.92 11.40 0.99
N PRO A 148 -15.23 10.75 -0.13
CA PRO A 148 -16.60 10.72 -0.62
C PRO A 148 -17.47 9.89 0.34
N GLU A 149 -18.39 10.54 1.06
CA GLU A 149 -19.33 9.88 1.97
C GLU A 149 -20.47 9.16 1.24
N ASN A 150 -20.67 9.48 -0.05
CA ASN A 150 -21.80 8.95 -0.82
C ASN A 150 -21.56 7.52 -1.28
N LYS A 151 -22.46 6.63 -0.88
CA LYS A 151 -22.50 5.22 -1.27
C LYS A 151 -22.67 5.11 -2.79
N ASN A 152 -21.68 4.54 -3.49
CA ASN A 152 -21.76 4.23 -4.91
C ASN A 152 -21.86 2.71 -5.09
N ASN A 153 -23.03 2.22 -5.50
CA ASN A 153 -23.30 0.78 -5.63
C ASN A 153 -22.36 0.08 -6.61
N LEU A 154 -21.88 0.78 -7.65
CA LEU A 154 -20.92 0.22 -8.59
C LEU A 154 -19.55 0.06 -7.92
N TYR A 155 -19.08 1.08 -7.21
CA TYR A 155 -17.79 1.03 -6.52
C TYR A 155 -17.78 -0.03 -5.42
N GLU A 156 -18.86 -0.12 -4.64
CA GLU A 156 -19.05 -1.15 -3.63
C GLU A 156 -18.94 -2.55 -4.22
N LYS A 157 -19.61 -2.79 -5.35
CA LYS A 157 -19.52 -4.09 -6.04
C LYS A 157 -18.08 -4.42 -6.47
N LEU A 158 -17.37 -3.46 -7.05
CA LEU A 158 -15.98 -3.64 -7.49
C LEU A 158 -15.03 -3.89 -6.32
N VAL A 159 -15.19 -3.12 -5.23
CA VAL A 159 -14.42 -3.29 -3.99
C VAL A 159 -14.69 -4.64 -3.36
N MET A 160 -15.94 -5.07 -3.27
CA MET A 160 -16.30 -6.38 -2.70
C MET A 160 -15.73 -7.53 -3.54
N GLU A 161 -15.79 -7.42 -4.87
CA GLU A 161 -15.17 -8.40 -5.76
C GLU A 161 -13.66 -8.46 -5.54
N PHE A 162 -12.99 -7.31 -5.47
CA PHE A 162 -11.57 -7.23 -5.17
C PHE A 162 -11.22 -7.89 -3.83
N LEU A 163 -11.94 -7.55 -2.75
CA LEU A 163 -11.70 -8.12 -1.43
C LEU A 163 -11.90 -9.65 -1.43
N SER A 164 -12.89 -10.15 -2.17
CA SER A 164 -13.13 -11.59 -2.31
C SER A 164 -11.96 -12.34 -2.95
N ILE A 165 -11.21 -11.68 -3.85
CA ILE A 165 -10.00 -12.21 -4.48
C ILE A 165 -8.84 -12.10 -3.51
N TYR A 166 -8.66 -10.92 -2.91
CA TYR A 166 -7.60 -10.62 -1.97
C TYR A 166 -7.54 -11.64 -0.81
N PHE A 167 -8.69 -11.96 -0.19
CA PHE A 167 -8.74 -12.91 0.92
C PHE A 167 -8.49 -14.37 0.52
N ARG A 168 -8.42 -14.70 -0.77
CA ARG A 168 -8.03 -16.03 -1.26
C ARG A 168 -6.53 -16.17 -1.51
N MET A 169 -5.80 -15.05 -1.62
CA MET A 169 -4.35 -15.00 -1.79
C MET A 169 -3.66 -15.46 -0.52
#